data_AF-A9A1P9-F1
#
_entry.id   AF-A9A1P9-F1
#
_cell.length_a   1.000
_cell.length_b   1.000
_cell.length_c   1.000
_cell.angle_alpha   90.00
_cell.angle_beta   90.00
_cell.angle_gamma   90.00
#
_symmetry.space_group_name_H-M   'P 1'
#
loop_
_entity.id
_entity.type
_entity.pdbx_description
1 polymer ?
#
loop_
_entity_poly.entity_id
_entity_poly.type
_entity_poly.pdbx_seq_one_letter_code
_entity_poly.pdbx_strand_id
1 'polypeptide(L)'
;MTIRKNMKFKSFKNARDYVHSLKLKNEREWILFCKSNKKPQDIPSVPRKHYAKKWKGLGDWLGTYTVAPQNKKFRSFKDARKFAHSLNLRTYYDWLEFCKSNKKPQDIPSVPRQYYTKEWKGFGDWLGTYTVAPQNKKFRPFNQARMFARKLKLCNYLQWVQYYKTFQLPADIPTTPNRTYKNKGWAGWPDWLGTRNNILEKDEKPIS
;
A
#
# COMPACT_ATOMS: atom_id res chain seq x y z
N MET A 1 58.92 -13.21 -12.88
CA MET A 1 57.99 -13.51 -13.98
C MET A 1 56.74 -14.17 -13.43
N THR A 2 55.67 -13.41 -13.21
CA THR A 2 54.41 -13.98 -12.70
C THR A 2 53.67 -14.62 -13.85
N ILE A 3 53.63 -15.96 -13.87
CA ILE A 3 52.84 -16.76 -14.79
C ILE A 3 51.39 -16.25 -14.71
N ARG A 4 50.92 -15.56 -15.75
CA ARG A 4 49.49 -15.28 -15.92
C ARG A 4 48.80 -16.60 -16.21
N LYS A 5 48.47 -17.34 -15.14
CA LYS A 5 47.60 -18.50 -15.19
C LYS A 5 46.33 -18.05 -15.90
N ASN A 6 46.00 -18.72 -17.01
CA ASN A 6 44.81 -18.43 -17.80
C ASN A 6 43.58 -18.82 -16.97
N MET A 7 43.18 -17.94 -16.05
CA MET A 7 42.14 -18.23 -15.05
C MET A 7 40.78 -18.33 -15.73
N LYS A 8 40.18 -19.52 -15.63
CA LYS A 8 38.84 -19.79 -16.14
C LYS A 8 37.83 -19.49 -15.03
N PHE A 9 37.07 -18.41 -15.19
CA PHE A 9 35.98 -18.08 -14.26
C PHE A 9 34.86 -19.13 -14.34
N LYS A 10 34.14 -19.32 -13.23
CA LYS A 10 32.92 -20.14 -13.21
C LYS A 10 31.90 -19.65 -14.25
N SER A 11 30.97 -20.52 -14.62
CA SER A 11 29.81 -20.10 -15.40
C SER A 11 29.03 -19.02 -14.63
N PHE A 12 28.35 -18.11 -15.35
CA PHE A 12 27.56 -17.05 -14.73
C PHE A 12 26.58 -17.61 -13.68
N LYS A 13 25.90 -18.72 -13.99
CA LYS A 13 24.95 -19.36 -13.08
C LYS A 13 25.65 -19.82 -11.79
N ASN A 14 26.72 -20.60 -11.90
CA ASN A 14 27.41 -21.15 -10.71
C ASN A 14 28.07 -20.06 -9.88
N ALA A 15 28.60 -19.02 -10.52
CA ALA A 15 29.19 -17.89 -9.83
C ALA A 15 28.13 -17.04 -9.11
N ARG A 16 26.98 -16.81 -9.76
CA ARG A 16 25.83 -16.10 -9.19
C ARG A 16 25.21 -16.86 -8.02
N ASP A 17 24.99 -18.17 -8.16
CA ASP A 17 24.45 -19.02 -7.10
C ASP A 17 25.36 -19.03 -5.86
N TYR A 18 26.69 -19.04 -6.06
CA TYR A 18 27.65 -18.85 -4.97
C TYR A 18 27.55 -17.46 -4.34
N VAL A 19 27.49 -16.39 -5.12
CA VAL A 19 27.41 -15.03 -4.55
C VAL A 19 26.09 -14.81 -3.80
N HIS A 20 24.99 -15.43 -4.23
CA HIS A 20 23.71 -15.41 -3.51
C HIS A 20 23.82 -16.05 -2.13
N SER A 21 24.59 -17.13 -1.99
CA SER A 21 24.77 -17.81 -0.70
C SER A 21 25.53 -16.96 0.33
N LEU A 22 26.30 -15.97 -0.12
CA LEU A 22 27.02 -15.02 0.75
C LEU A 22 26.09 -13.99 1.41
N LYS A 23 24.85 -13.82 0.91
CA LYS A 23 23.84 -12.88 1.44
C LYS A 23 24.33 -11.42 1.55
N LEU A 24 25.21 -10.99 0.65
CA LEU A 24 25.72 -9.62 0.58
C LEU A 24 24.61 -8.66 0.13
N LYS A 25 24.53 -7.50 0.76
CA LYS A 25 23.38 -6.58 0.59
C LYS A 25 23.62 -5.47 -0.42
N ASN A 26 24.87 -5.06 -0.63
CA ASN A 26 25.20 -3.86 -1.38
C ASN A 26 26.60 -3.92 -2.01
N GLU A 27 26.90 -2.92 -2.83
CA GLU A 27 28.18 -2.80 -3.54
C GLU A 27 29.37 -2.66 -2.61
N ARG A 28 29.22 -1.97 -1.48
CA ARG A 28 30.29 -1.82 -0.50
C ARG A 28 30.70 -3.17 0.08
N GLU A 29 29.74 -3.99 0.47
CA GLU A 29 29.97 -5.35 0.94
C GLU A 29 30.61 -6.23 -0.14
N TRP A 30 30.17 -6.11 -1.40
CA TRP A 30 30.80 -6.80 -2.53
C TRP A 30 32.27 -6.40 -2.72
N ILE A 31 32.57 -5.10 -2.66
CA ILE A 31 33.94 -4.58 -2.78
C ILE A 31 34.81 -5.08 -1.63
N LEU A 32 34.32 -5.04 -0.39
CA LEU A 32 35.04 -5.52 0.78
C LEU A 32 35.29 -7.03 0.70
N PHE A 33 34.29 -7.82 0.28
CA PHE A 33 34.46 -9.24 0.02
C PHE A 33 35.54 -9.50 -1.04
N CYS A 34 35.54 -8.75 -2.14
CA CYS A 34 36.53 -8.89 -3.20
C CYS A 34 37.96 -8.52 -2.78
N LYS A 35 38.10 -7.58 -1.84
CA LYS A 35 39.40 -7.19 -1.26
C LYS A 35 39.87 -8.14 -0.16
N SER A 36 39.00 -8.99 0.37
CA SER A 36 39.35 -9.98 1.38
C SER A 36 39.99 -11.22 0.76
N ASN A 37 40.72 -11.98 1.58
CA ASN A 37 41.27 -13.28 1.18
C ASN A 37 40.19 -14.39 1.07
N LYS A 38 38.91 -14.06 1.28
CA LYS A 38 37.80 -15.02 1.22
C LYS A 38 37.22 -15.19 -0.19
N LYS A 39 37.52 -14.29 -1.14
CA LYS A 39 36.99 -14.39 -2.50
C LYS A 39 37.72 -15.51 -3.27
N PRO A 40 37.01 -16.54 -3.76
CA PRO A 40 37.60 -17.55 -4.61
C PRO A 40 38.25 -16.95 -5.86
N GLN A 41 39.30 -17.58 -6.36
CA GLN A 41 40.02 -17.10 -7.55
C GLN A 41 39.18 -17.18 -8.83
N ASP A 42 38.25 -18.13 -8.89
CA ASP A 42 37.34 -18.37 -10.02
C ASP A 42 36.05 -17.52 -9.99
N ILE A 43 35.97 -16.58 -9.05
CA ILE A 43 34.93 -15.54 -8.98
C ILE A 43 35.54 -14.20 -9.40
N PRO A 44 35.04 -13.57 -10.49
CA PRO A 44 35.58 -12.30 -10.96
C PRO A 44 35.16 -11.16 -10.03
N SER A 45 36.09 -10.25 -9.69
CA SER A 45 35.78 -9.05 -8.90
C SER A 45 34.92 -8.03 -9.67
N VAL A 46 35.00 -8.06 -11.01
CA VAL A 46 34.23 -7.17 -11.91
C VAL A 46 33.32 -8.02 -12.81
N PRO A 47 32.25 -8.62 -12.27
CA PRO A 47 31.40 -9.57 -12.98
C PRO A 47 30.77 -8.98 -14.25
N ARG A 48 30.46 -7.67 -14.28
CA ARG A 48 29.94 -6.99 -15.48
C ARG A 48 30.84 -7.14 -16.71
N LYS A 49 32.17 -7.19 -16.53
CA LYS A 49 33.13 -7.33 -17.63
C LYS A 49 33.15 -8.75 -18.18
N HIS A 50 33.06 -9.74 -17.30
CA HIS A 50 33.17 -11.16 -17.67
C HIS A 50 31.85 -11.78 -18.11
N TYR A 51 30.73 -11.28 -17.59
CA TYR A 51 29.39 -11.79 -17.86
C TYR A 51 28.52 -10.78 -18.61
N ALA A 52 29.12 -9.91 -19.42
CA ALA A 52 28.45 -8.77 -20.07
C ALA A 52 27.10 -9.14 -20.73
N LYS A 53 27.05 -10.24 -21.48
CA LYS A 53 25.81 -10.70 -22.16
C LYS A 53 24.69 -11.16 -21.21
N LYS A 54 25.03 -11.55 -19.98
CA LYS A 54 24.07 -12.08 -18.97
C LYS A 54 23.89 -11.13 -17.78
N TRP A 55 24.62 -10.02 -17.76
CA TRP A 55 24.66 -9.09 -16.64
C TRP A 55 23.37 -8.27 -16.55
N LYS A 56 22.61 -8.46 -15.46
CA LYS A 56 21.37 -7.72 -15.18
C LYS A 56 21.54 -6.63 -14.13
N GLY A 57 22.77 -6.34 -13.74
CA GLY A 57 23.10 -5.41 -12.66
C GLY A 57 23.52 -6.10 -11.38
N LEU A 58 24.05 -5.29 -10.47
CA LEU A 58 24.63 -5.79 -9.22
C LEU A 58 23.57 -6.40 -8.29
N GLY A 59 22.33 -5.89 -8.31
CA GLY A 59 21.25 -6.47 -7.53
C GLY A 59 20.93 -7.92 -7.89
N ASP A 60 20.91 -8.25 -9.20
CA ASP A 60 20.75 -9.63 -9.67
C ASP A 60 21.93 -10.52 -9.25
N TRP A 61 23.15 -9.98 -9.35
CA TRP A 61 24.37 -10.69 -8.98
C TRP A 61 24.45 -11.01 -7.49
N LEU A 62 24.07 -10.08 -6.63
CA LEU A 62 24.06 -10.25 -5.17
C LEU A 62 22.82 -11.02 -4.67
N GLY A 63 21.79 -11.18 -5.51
CA GLY A 63 20.53 -11.82 -5.13
C GLY A 63 19.58 -10.91 -4.36
N THR A 64 19.86 -9.61 -4.32
CA THR A 64 18.97 -8.60 -3.72
C THR A 64 17.90 -8.14 -4.71
N TYR A 65 18.12 -8.36 -6.01
CA TYR A 65 17.26 -7.90 -7.11
C TYR A 65 16.97 -6.39 -7.09
N THR A 66 17.79 -5.62 -6.38
CA THR A 66 17.67 -4.16 -6.29
C THR A 66 17.97 -3.53 -7.64
N VAL A 67 17.00 -2.79 -8.18
CA VAL A 67 17.15 -1.98 -9.40
C VAL A 67 17.59 -0.57 -9.03
N ALA A 68 18.63 -0.07 -9.70
CA ALA A 68 19.11 1.30 -9.52
C ALA A 68 17.98 2.32 -9.80
N PRO A 69 17.85 3.41 -9.04
CA PRO A 69 16.74 4.36 -9.17
C PRO A 69 16.46 4.83 -10.61
N GLN A 70 17.51 5.14 -11.37
CA GLN A 70 17.43 5.60 -12.76
C GLN A 70 16.88 4.56 -13.74
N ASN A 71 16.92 3.27 -13.38
CA ASN A 71 16.45 2.18 -14.23
C ASN A 71 15.07 1.65 -13.79
N LYS A 72 14.48 2.22 -12.73
CA LYS A 72 13.15 1.80 -12.26
C LYS A 72 12.09 2.24 -13.27
N LYS A 73 11.40 1.26 -13.85
CA LYS A 73 10.20 1.49 -14.66
C LYS A 73 8.98 1.26 -13.79
N PHE A 74 8.21 2.31 -13.57
CA PHE A 74 6.94 2.24 -12.85
C PHE A 74 5.78 2.07 -13.83
N ARG A 75 4.74 1.36 -13.41
CA ARG A 75 3.51 1.24 -14.21
C ARG A 75 2.76 2.58 -14.29
N SER A 76 1.74 2.67 -15.14
CA SER A 76 0.94 3.89 -15.28
C SER A 76 0.32 4.30 -13.93
N PHE A 77 0.07 5.60 -13.72
CA PHE A 77 -0.61 6.07 -12.51
C PHE A 77 -1.94 5.34 -12.28
N LYS A 78 -2.73 5.14 -13.34
CA LYS A 78 -4.03 4.46 -13.30
C LYS A 78 -3.90 3.04 -12.75
N ASP A 79 -2.93 2.27 -13.23
CA ASP A 79 -2.74 0.87 -12.81
C ASP A 79 -2.09 0.78 -11.44
N ALA A 80 -1.17 1.70 -11.13
CA ALA A 80 -0.55 1.78 -9.81
C ALA A 80 -1.55 2.16 -8.72
N ARG A 81 -2.46 3.10 -9.02
CA ARG A 81 -3.57 3.52 -8.16
C ARG A 81 -4.57 2.39 -7.94
N LYS A 82 -4.99 1.67 -9.01
CA LYS A 82 -5.85 0.49 -8.88
C LYS A 82 -5.23 -0.58 -7.98
N PHE A 83 -3.92 -0.82 -8.12
CA PHE A 83 -3.20 -1.72 -7.23
C PHE A 83 -3.21 -1.23 -5.79
N ALA A 84 -2.87 0.05 -5.55
CA ALA A 84 -2.89 0.63 -4.22
C ALA A 84 -4.29 0.54 -3.56
N HIS A 85 -5.36 0.74 -4.33
CA HIS A 85 -6.74 0.54 -3.88
C HIS A 85 -7.02 -0.91 -3.47
N SER A 86 -6.53 -1.90 -4.24
CA SER A 86 -6.75 -3.31 -3.92
C SER A 86 -6.12 -3.77 -2.61
N LEU A 87 -5.13 -3.03 -2.09
CA LEU A 87 -4.47 -3.35 -0.82
C LEU A 87 -5.31 -2.93 0.40
N ASN A 88 -6.35 -2.10 0.22
CA ASN A 88 -7.22 -1.59 1.29
C ASN A 88 -6.45 -0.95 2.46
N LEU A 89 -5.31 -0.31 2.17
CA LEU A 89 -4.49 0.41 3.16
C LEU A 89 -5.14 1.76 3.47
N ARG A 90 -5.11 2.19 4.74
CA ARG A 90 -5.91 3.35 5.19
C ARG A 90 -5.09 4.61 5.32
N THR A 91 -3.84 4.46 5.75
CA THR A 91 -2.98 5.58 6.11
C THR A 91 -1.70 5.56 5.30
N TYR A 92 -1.04 6.72 5.29
CA TYR A 92 0.33 6.82 4.81
C TYR A 92 1.28 5.83 5.53
N TYR A 93 1.06 5.58 6.83
CA TYR A 93 1.87 4.64 7.60
C TYR A 93 1.66 3.20 7.13
N ASP A 94 0.43 2.80 6.83
CA ASP A 94 0.13 1.47 6.28
C ASP A 94 0.83 1.28 4.91
N TRP A 95 0.83 2.34 4.09
CA TRP A 95 1.56 2.34 2.82
C TRP A 95 3.06 2.20 3.03
N LEU A 96 3.64 2.90 4.00
CA LEU A 96 5.07 2.78 4.32
C LEU A 96 5.44 1.38 4.79
N GLU A 97 4.67 0.79 5.69
CA GLU A 97 4.92 -0.57 6.19
C GLU A 97 4.78 -1.60 5.06
N PHE A 98 3.76 -1.45 4.21
CA PHE A 98 3.66 -2.25 2.99
C PHE A 98 4.89 -2.10 2.09
N CYS A 99 5.41 -0.87 1.92
CA CYS A 99 6.58 -0.63 1.10
C CYS A 99 7.89 -1.20 1.67
N LYS A 100 8.00 -1.30 3.00
CA LYS A 100 9.12 -1.96 3.68
C LYS A 100 9.04 -3.48 3.62
N SER A 101 7.84 -4.03 3.42
CA SER A 101 7.65 -5.47 3.26
C SER A 101 8.20 -5.97 1.92
N ASN A 102 8.52 -7.26 1.85
CA ASN A 102 8.91 -7.92 0.59
C ASN A 102 7.72 -8.15 -0.37
N LYS A 103 6.54 -7.60 -0.08
CA LYS A 103 5.33 -7.77 -0.90
C LYS A 103 5.14 -6.67 -1.94
N LYS A 104 5.87 -5.56 -1.85
CA LYS A 104 5.73 -4.44 -2.78
C LYS A 104 6.32 -4.82 -4.16
N PRO A 105 5.52 -4.75 -5.24
CA PRO A 105 6.05 -4.94 -6.58
C PRO A 105 7.16 -3.93 -6.93
N GLN A 106 8.09 -4.34 -7.80
CA GLN A 106 9.22 -3.49 -8.21
C GLN A 106 8.79 -2.29 -9.06
N ASP A 107 7.66 -2.43 -9.77
CA ASP A 107 7.07 -1.43 -10.65
C ASP A 107 6.04 -0.53 -9.93
N ILE A 108 5.98 -0.60 -8.60
CA ILE A 108 5.22 0.31 -7.74
C ILE A 108 6.19 1.21 -6.96
N PRO A 109 6.11 2.54 -7.10
CA PRO A 109 6.99 3.46 -6.39
C PRO A 109 6.61 3.55 -4.92
N SER A 110 7.60 3.58 -4.03
CA SER A 110 7.35 3.80 -2.59
C SER A 110 6.89 5.24 -2.28
N VAL A 111 7.26 6.20 -3.13
CA VAL A 111 6.89 7.62 -3.02
C VAL A 111 6.17 8.05 -4.30
N PRO A 112 4.88 7.71 -4.48
CA PRO A 112 4.19 7.89 -5.76
C PRO A 112 4.11 9.36 -6.22
N ARG A 113 4.02 10.31 -5.28
CA ARG A 113 4.03 11.76 -5.56
C ARG A 113 5.22 12.21 -6.41
N GLN A 114 6.39 11.57 -6.28
CA GLN A 114 7.58 11.93 -7.04
C GLN A 114 7.51 11.49 -8.51
N TYR A 115 6.72 10.45 -8.81
CA TYR A 115 6.68 9.84 -10.14
C TYR A 115 5.40 10.18 -10.91
N TYR A 116 4.30 10.44 -10.21
CA TYR A 116 2.99 10.75 -10.82
C TYR A 116 2.61 12.21 -10.54
N THR A 117 3.55 13.13 -10.70
CA THR A 117 3.41 14.53 -10.26
C THR A 117 2.20 15.24 -10.85
N LYS A 118 1.84 14.93 -12.11
CA LYS A 118 0.70 15.55 -12.82
C LYS A 118 -0.64 14.98 -12.37
N GLU A 119 -0.70 13.69 -12.06
CA GLU A 119 -1.94 12.99 -11.69
C GLU A 119 -2.18 12.90 -10.19
N TRP A 120 -1.15 13.20 -9.37
CA TRP A 120 -1.17 13.02 -7.93
C TRP A 120 -2.13 13.98 -7.22
N LYS A 121 -3.16 13.42 -6.57
CA LYS A 121 -4.17 14.15 -5.80
C LYS A 121 -4.05 13.95 -4.28
N GLY A 122 -2.94 13.38 -3.82
CA GLY A 122 -2.71 13.07 -2.42
C GLY A 122 -2.97 11.61 -2.04
N PHE A 123 -2.61 11.25 -0.81
CA PHE A 123 -2.72 9.87 -0.32
C PHE A 123 -4.16 9.37 -0.20
N GLY A 124 -5.13 10.28 -0.01
CA GLY A 124 -6.55 9.92 -0.02
C GLY A 124 -7.00 9.34 -1.37
N ASP A 125 -6.60 9.96 -2.46
CA ASP A 125 -6.88 9.46 -3.82
C ASP A 125 -6.08 8.18 -4.12
N TRP A 126 -4.79 8.17 -3.77
CA TRP A 126 -3.90 7.05 -4.02
C TRP A 126 -4.32 5.75 -3.33
N LEU A 127 -4.73 5.85 -2.07
CA LEU A 127 -5.16 4.69 -1.27
C LEU A 127 -6.66 4.40 -1.43
N GLY A 128 -7.41 5.27 -2.11
CA GLY A 128 -8.85 5.11 -2.30
C GLY A 128 -9.67 5.41 -1.05
N THR A 129 -9.06 6.07 -0.07
CA THR A 129 -9.70 6.42 1.21
C THR A 129 -10.41 7.76 1.14
N TYR A 130 -10.06 8.62 0.17
CA TYR A 130 -10.57 9.98 -0.03
C TYR A 130 -10.66 10.79 1.28
N THR A 131 -9.77 10.49 2.24
CA THR A 131 -9.86 11.02 3.60
C THR A 131 -9.62 12.52 3.59
N VAL A 132 -10.69 13.29 3.70
CA VAL A 132 -10.63 14.74 3.92
C VAL A 132 -10.22 14.98 5.38
N ALA A 133 -9.26 15.88 5.59
CA ALA A 133 -8.83 16.27 6.94
C ALA A 133 -10.04 16.68 7.79
N PRO A 134 -10.16 16.29 9.07
CA PRO A 134 -11.36 16.51 9.88
C PRO A 134 -11.89 17.96 9.83
N GLN A 135 -10.99 18.94 9.83
CA GLN A 135 -11.29 20.37 9.77
C GLN A 135 -11.88 20.84 8.43
N ASN A 136 -11.62 20.11 7.35
CA ASN A 136 -12.07 20.44 6.00
C ASN A 136 -13.32 19.64 5.59
N LYS A 137 -13.87 18.79 6.48
CA LYS A 137 -15.06 18.00 6.18
C LYS A 137 -16.30 18.91 6.13
N LYS A 138 -16.86 19.06 4.93
CA LYS A 138 -18.18 19.67 4.72
C LYS A 138 -19.24 18.58 4.73
N PHE A 139 -20.03 18.51 5.79
CA PHE A 139 -21.15 17.57 5.88
C PHE A 139 -22.41 18.16 5.27
N ARG A 140 -23.19 17.33 4.58
CA ARG A 140 -24.47 17.77 4.00
C ARG A 140 -25.48 18.15 5.10
N PRO A 141 -26.50 18.98 4.79
CA PRO A 141 -27.53 19.36 5.74
C PRO A 141 -28.19 18.15 6.41
N PHE A 142 -28.57 18.31 7.69
CA PHE A 142 -29.11 17.23 8.52
C PHE A 142 -30.23 16.44 7.83
N ASN A 143 -31.21 17.12 7.25
CA ASN A 143 -32.36 16.48 6.60
C ASN A 143 -31.92 15.55 5.44
N GLN A 144 -30.98 15.99 4.60
CA GLN A 144 -30.47 15.18 3.49
C GLN A 144 -29.62 14.00 3.99
N ALA A 145 -28.83 14.22 5.05
CA ALA A 145 -28.02 13.16 5.65
C ALA A 145 -28.88 12.09 6.32
N ARG A 146 -29.96 12.51 7.01
CA ARG A 146 -30.96 11.63 7.62
C ARG A 146 -31.72 10.82 6.57
N MET A 147 -32.12 11.44 5.46
CA MET A 147 -32.74 10.70 4.35
C MET A 147 -31.83 9.61 3.80
N PHE A 148 -30.54 9.89 3.64
CA PHE A 148 -29.55 8.88 3.26
C PHE A 148 -29.48 7.75 4.30
N ALA A 149 -29.37 8.08 5.59
CA ALA A 149 -29.29 7.09 6.67
C ALA A 149 -30.51 6.16 6.70
N ARG A 150 -31.72 6.70 6.50
CA ARG A 150 -32.97 5.92 6.44
C ARG A 150 -33.04 4.99 5.24
N LYS A 151 -32.47 5.38 4.08
CA LYS A 151 -32.40 4.51 2.89
C LYS A 151 -31.58 3.23 3.13
N LEU A 152 -30.62 3.27 4.06
CA LEU A 152 -29.82 2.10 4.42
C LEU A 152 -30.60 1.05 5.22
N LYS A 153 -31.78 1.41 5.77
CA LYS A 153 -32.64 0.52 6.58
C LYS A 153 -31.90 -0.17 7.74
N LEU A 154 -30.94 0.53 8.34
CA LEU A 154 -30.19 0.03 9.50
C LEU A 154 -31.02 0.18 10.77
N CYS A 155 -31.05 -0.85 11.62
CA CYS A 155 -31.95 -0.91 12.76
C CYS A 155 -31.41 -0.23 14.02
N ASN A 156 -30.09 -0.07 14.14
CA ASN A 156 -29.47 0.45 15.35
C ASN A 156 -28.06 1.01 15.12
N TYR A 157 -27.51 1.60 16.18
CA TYR A 157 -26.16 2.15 16.20
C TYR A 157 -25.08 1.14 15.81
N LEU A 158 -25.17 -0.12 16.25
CA LEU A 158 -24.16 -1.14 15.92
C LEU A 158 -24.11 -1.41 14.42
N GLN A 159 -25.27 -1.48 13.77
CA GLN A 159 -25.35 -1.63 12.32
C GLN A 159 -24.83 -0.39 11.58
N TRP A 160 -25.08 0.81 12.09
CA TRP A 160 -24.44 2.04 11.58
C TRP A 160 -22.92 1.98 11.66
N VAL A 161 -22.39 1.51 12.80
CA VAL A 161 -20.95 1.32 13.01
C VAL A 161 -20.36 0.33 12.04
N GLN A 162 -21.03 -0.80 11.85
CA GLN A 162 -20.60 -1.83 10.92
C GLN A 162 -20.64 -1.32 9.48
N TYR A 163 -21.69 -0.58 9.10
CA TYR A 163 -21.83 0.00 7.78
C TYR A 163 -20.72 1.01 7.46
N TYR A 164 -20.46 2.01 8.32
CA TYR A 164 -19.42 2.99 7.99
C TYR A 164 -18.01 2.36 7.97
N LYS A 165 -17.78 1.24 8.69
CA LYS A 165 -16.54 0.46 8.60
C LYS A 165 -16.35 -0.24 7.25
N THR A 166 -17.39 -0.38 6.44
CA THR A 166 -17.29 -0.89 5.05
C THR A 166 -16.79 0.16 4.05
N PHE A 167 -16.61 1.42 4.47
CA PHE A 167 -16.18 2.52 3.61
C PHE A 167 -17.14 2.87 2.45
N GLN A 168 -18.37 2.37 2.48
CA GLN A 168 -19.42 2.75 1.54
C GLN A 168 -20.15 4.04 1.93
N LEU A 169 -19.71 4.72 2.99
CA LEU A 169 -20.30 5.96 3.45
C LEU A 169 -19.83 7.12 2.56
N PRO A 170 -20.73 7.92 1.97
CA PRO A 170 -20.34 9.12 1.24
C PRO A 170 -19.52 10.07 2.12
N ALA A 171 -18.52 10.74 1.54
CA ALA A 171 -17.58 11.60 2.27
C ALA A 171 -18.25 12.77 3.03
N ASP A 172 -19.44 13.17 2.60
CA ASP A 172 -20.25 14.26 3.17
C ASP A 172 -21.31 13.77 4.19
N ILE A 173 -21.31 12.48 4.53
CA ILE A 173 -22.09 11.91 5.64
C ILE A 173 -21.15 11.66 6.83
N PRO A 174 -21.46 12.19 8.03
CA PRO A 174 -20.61 11.99 9.19
C PRO A 174 -20.73 10.57 9.75
N THR A 175 -19.61 10.02 10.25
CA THR A 175 -19.62 8.77 11.00
C THR A 175 -20.25 8.94 12.40
N THR A 176 -20.14 10.14 12.97
CA THR A 176 -20.71 10.54 14.27
C THR A 176 -21.80 11.61 14.11
N PRO A 177 -22.97 11.26 13.54
CA PRO A 177 -24.03 12.23 13.26
C PRO A 177 -24.57 12.91 14.52
N ASN A 178 -24.57 12.22 15.67
CA ASN A 178 -24.94 12.77 16.97
C ASN A 178 -24.08 13.97 17.38
N ARG A 179 -22.78 13.98 17.01
CA ARG A 179 -21.88 15.09 17.29
C ARG A 179 -22.00 16.16 16.22
N THR A 180 -22.02 15.77 14.94
CA THR A 180 -22.10 16.70 13.81
C THR A 180 -23.40 17.50 13.78
N TYR A 181 -24.52 16.88 14.19
CA TYR A 181 -25.85 17.48 14.12
C TYR A 181 -26.47 17.78 15.49
N LYS A 182 -25.69 17.80 16.58
CA LYS A 182 -26.16 18.00 17.96
C LYS A 182 -27.17 19.15 18.10
N ASN A 183 -26.88 20.29 17.47
CA ASN A 183 -27.74 21.49 17.48
C ASN A 183 -28.35 21.78 16.11
N LYS A 184 -28.49 20.77 15.24
CA LYS A 184 -28.95 20.88 13.85
C LYS A 184 -30.10 19.92 13.54
N GLY A 185 -30.88 19.55 14.55
CA GLY A 185 -32.05 18.67 14.41
C GLY A 185 -31.83 17.23 14.87
N TRP A 186 -30.68 16.89 15.44
CA TRP A 186 -30.46 15.55 16.00
C TRP A 186 -31.43 15.24 17.15
N ALA A 187 -32.25 14.20 16.98
CA ALA A 187 -33.25 13.75 17.96
C ALA A 187 -33.03 12.29 18.41
N GLY A 188 -31.80 11.79 18.28
CA GLY A 188 -31.40 10.43 18.66
C GLY A 188 -31.35 9.43 17.50
N TRP A 189 -30.77 8.26 17.78
CA TRP A 189 -30.59 7.18 16.80
C TRP A 189 -31.91 6.69 16.18
N PRO A 190 -33.03 6.57 16.92
CA PRO A 190 -34.29 6.17 16.31
C PRO A 190 -34.83 7.15 15.27
N ASP A 191 -34.66 8.46 15.47
CA ASP A 191 -35.02 9.45 14.43
C ASP A 191 -34.08 9.37 13.23
N TRP A 192 -32.77 9.31 13.50
CA TRP A 192 -31.74 9.27 12.47
C TRP A 192 -31.89 8.09 11.51
N LEU A 193 -32.13 6.90 12.08
CA LEU A 193 -32.28 5.65 11.33
C LEU A 193 -33.71 5.38 10.86
N GLY A 194 -34.70 6.11 11.39
CA GLY A 194 -36.12 5.93 11.04
C GLY A 194 -36.76 4.71 11.69
N THR A 195 -36.32 4.34 12.90
CA THR A 195 -36.76 3.10 13.59
C THR A 195 -37.84 3.33 14.66
N ARG A 196 -38.35 4.56 14.82
CA ARG A 196 -39.40 4.89 15.82
C ARG A 196 -40.68 4.04 15.69
N ASN A 197 -41.03 3.58 14.49
CA ASN A 197 -42.26 2.79 14.27
C ASN A 197 -42.04 1.28 14.43
N ASN A 198 -40.81 0.77 14.34
CA ASN A 198 -40.52 -0.67 14.41
C ASN A 198 -40.48 -1.23 15.83
N ILE A 199 -40.61 -0.38 16.85
CA ILE A 199 -40.64 -0.81 18.26
C ILE A 199 -42.07 -1.12 18.70
N LEU A 200 -43.07 -0.44 18.13
CA LEU A 200 -44.48 -0.60 18.52
C LEU A 200 -45.17 -1.81 17.84
N GLU A 201 -44.70 -2.25 16.68
CA GLU A 201 -45.29 -3.41 15.97
C GLU A 201 -44.83 -4.79 16.50
N LYS A 202 -43.94 -4.85 17.50
CA LYS A 202 -43.41 -6.13 18.02
C LYS A 202 -44.12 -6.67 19.26
N ASP A 203 -44.99 -5.88 19.89
CA ASP A 203 -45.63 -6.23 21.16
C ASP A 203 -47.11 -6.63 21.03
N GLU A 204 -47.69 -6.61 19.82
CA GLU A 204 -49.02 -7.18 19.57
C GLU A 204 -48.91 -8.63 19.05
N LYS A 205 -48.68 -9.57 19.98
CA LYS A 205 -49.12 -10.95 19.76
C LYS A 205 -50.51 -11.12 20.37
N PRO A 206 -51.52 -11.60 19.63
CA PRO A 206 -52.81 -11.90 20.20
C PRO A 206 -52.68 -13.06 21.20
N ILE A 207 -53.20 -12.83 22.40
CA ILE A 207 -53.43 -13.89 23.39
C ILE A 207 -54.52 -14.78 22.80
N SER A 208 -54.15 -16.03 22.49
CA SER A 208 -55.06 -17.16 22.28
C SER A 208 -54.82 -18.11 23.44
#